data_AF-A0A1B6E218-F1
#
_entry.id   AF-A0A1B6E218-F1
#
_cell.length_a   1.000
_cell.length_b   1.000
_cell.length_c   1.000
_cell.angle_alpha   90.00
_cell.angle_beta   90.00
_cell.angle_gamma   90.00
#
_symmetry.space_group_name_H-M   'P 1'
#
loop_
_entity.id
_entity.type
_entity.pdbx_description
1 polymer ?
#
loop_
_entity_poly.entity_id
_entity_poly.type
_entity_poly.pdbx_seq_one_letter_code
_entity_poly.pdbx_strand_id
1 'polypeptide(L)'
;MGKNKKSLLPIKAHYFFFMTGMGCILPYAVVFGKQLGISEVAIGCITSILPFIFLLFKPVFGFFIDYFQDYRKLIFIVLLFSTTCFFVLLETVPFNNKSHLSIESSMCFNSSLCENQVLNDHSCIILKTNESIPLEELCNNLNKTTTLSVCNIYCELKNTDSLYYSGTFWTFTLFMSLGSIGYNVANSVSDAICFDMLGDGGQPYYGQQRVWGSAGFGIGAFLGGFLVDKWSSDLSIKDYTPAIIFAAVFGAVDLICCSKLKLPKVNKSDNILKEVLALIIKPHITTFLCFAVCVGFCDSFIMVYLLWYVSFYLYF
;
A
#
# COMPACT_ATOMS: atom_id res chain seq x y z
N MET A 1 18.64 -35.22 -12.93
CA MET A 1 17.50 -35.08 -13.86
C MET A 1 17.27 -33.61 -14.17
N GLY A 2 17.59 -33.15 -15.38
CA GLY A 2 17.38 -31.76 -15.77
C GLY A 2 15.89 -31.48 -15.94
N LYS A 3 15.27 -30.79 -14.96
CA LYS A 3 13.90 -30.31 -15.12
C LYS A 3 13.81 -29.42 -16.36
N ASN A 4 12.81 -29.68 -17.19
CA ASN A 4 12.66 -29.05 -18.50
C ASN A 4 12.47 -27.53 -18.30
N LYS A 5 13.43 -26.68 -18.70
CA LYS A 5 13.40 -25.22 -18.46
C LYS A 5 12.06 -24.56 -18.85
N LYS A 6 11.34 -25.13 -19.82
CA LYS A 6 10.02 -24.69 -20.27
C LYS A 6 8.91 -24.82 -19.22
N SER A 7 9.00 -25.75 -18.27
CA SER A 7 7.95 -25.94 -17.24
C SER A 7 8.01 -24.89 -16.14
N LEU A 8 9.14 -24.21 -15.95
CA LEU A 8 9.34 -23.16 -14.96
C LEU A 8 9.06 -21.76 -15.51
N LEU A 9 8.82 -21.64 -16.82
CA LEU A 9 8.55 -20.37 -17.48
C LEU A 9 7.26 -19.70 -16.97
N PRO A 10 6.15 -20.43 -16.73
CA PRO A 10 4.93 -19.85 -16.18
C PRO A 10 5.10 -19.28 -14.78
N ILE A 11 5.88 -19.93 -13.90
CA ILE A 11 6.11 -19.41 -12.52
C ILE A 11 7.01 -18.16 -12.53
N LYS A 12 7.99 -18.09 -13.43
CA LYS A 12 8.78 -16.86 -13.64
C LYS A 12 7.93 -15.70 -14.14
N ALA A 13 7.08 -15.96 -15.13
CA ALA A 13 6.15 -14.97 -15.67
C ALA A 13 5.20 -14.49 -14.58
N HIS A 14 4.69 -15.40 -13.75
CA HIS A 14 3.85 -15.05 -12.62
C HIS A 14 4.55 -14.10 -11.65
N TYR A 15 5.74 -14.47 -11.16
CA TYR A 15 6.52 -13.58 -10.29
C TYR A 15 6.73 -12.20 -10.90
N PHE A 16 7.07 -12.15 -12.18
CA PHE A 16 7.30 -10.88 -12.88
C PHE A 16 6.04 -10.02 -12.95
N PHE A 17 4.94 -10.55 -13.51
CA PHE A 17 3.74 -9.76 -13.77
C PHE A 17 2.98 -9.40 -12.48
N PHE A 18 2.84 -10.35 -11.55
CA PHE A 18 2.21 -10.08 -10.26
C PHE A 18 2.95 -8.98 -9.49
N MET A 19 4.28 -9.09 -9.39
CA MET A 19 5.08 -8.09 -8.68
C MET A 19 5.17 -6.76 -9.42
N THR A 20 5.11 -6.75 -10.75
CA THR A 20 5.02 -5.52 -11.54
C THR A 20 3.72 -4.77 -11.23
N GLY A 21 2.58 -5.46 -11.25
CA GLY A 21 1.30 -4.85 -10.91
C GLY A 21 1.26 -4.31 -9.48
N MET A 22 1.80 -5.07 -8.53
CA MET A 22 1.90 -4.63 -7.12
C MET A 22 2.88 -3.47 -6.94
N GLY A 23 3.99 -3.46 -7.69
CA GLY A 23 4.97 -2.36 -7.71
C GLY A 23 4.36 -1.05 -8.20
N CYS A 24 3.41 -1.09 -9.14
CA CYS A 24 2.69 0.10 -9.61
C CYS A 24 1.79 0.72 -8.52
N ILE A 25 1.30 -0.03 -7.54
CA ILE A 25 0.30 0.46 -6.55
C ILE A 25 0.90 0.65 -5.15
N LEU A 26 1.58 -0.36 -4.62
CA LEU A 26 1.95 -0.42 -3.19
C LEU A 26 2.75 0.80 -2.70
N PRO A 27 3.75 1.32 -3.44
CA PRO A 27 4.50 2.51 -3.02
C PRO A 27 3.61 3.75 -2.86
N TYR A 28 2.51 3.83 -3.60
CA TYR A 28 1.63 5.00 -3.65
C TYR A 28 0.40 4.85 -2.75
N ALA A 29 0.03 3.64 -2.37
CA ALA A 29 -1.20 3.37 -1.63
C ALA A 29 -1.28 4.12 -0.28
N VAL A 30 -0.14 4.27 0.41
CA VAL A 30 0.00 5.06 1.65
C VAL A 30 -0.17 6.55 1.37
N VAL A 31 0.44 7.06 0.29
CA VAL A 31 0.36 8.47 -0.11
C VAL A 31 -1.06 8.82 -0.59
N PHE A 32 -1.72 7.89 -1.28
CA PHE A 32 -3.12 8.00 -1.67
C PHE A 32 -4.03 8.14 -0.44
N GLY A 33 -3.81 7.34 0.61
CA GLY A 33 -4.51 7.52 1.89
C GLY A 33 -4.34 8.92 2.48
N LYS A 34 -3.12 9.47 2.43
CA LYS A 34 -2.85 10.85 2.89
C LYS A 34 -3.60 11.89 2.05
N GLN A 35 -3.67 11.70 0.72
CA GLN A 35 -4.44 12.59 -0.16
C GLN A 35 -5.94 12.53 0.10
N LEU A 36 -6.49 11.40 0.52
CA LEU A 36 -7.89 11.28 0.95
C LEU A 36 -8.20 12.03 2.27
N GLY A 37 -7.21 12.69 2.86
CA GLY A 37 -7.34 13.43 4.12
C GLY A 37 -7.16 12.56 5.36
N ILE A 38 -6.74 11.30 5.21
CA ILE A 38 -6.52 10.41 6.35
C ILE A 38 -5.29 10.87 7.13
N SER A 39 -5.45 11.04 8.44
CA SER A 39 -4.37 11.42 9.34
C SER A 39 -3.18 10.46 9.21
N GLU A 40 -1.97 11.01 9.19
CA GLU A 40 -0.73 10.26 9.04
C GLU A 40 -0.55 9.25 10.19
N VAL A 41 -0.99 9.62 11.41
CA VAL A 41 -0.99 8.73 12.58
C VAL A 41 -1.88 7.51 12.32
N ALA A 42 -3.07 7.73 11.74
CA ALA A 42 -4.01 6.65 11.45
C ALA A 42 -3.46 5.67 10.39
N ILE A 43 -2.86 6.20 9.31
CA ILE A 43 -2.21 5.38 8.28
C ILE A 43 -1.05 4.59 8.89
N GLY A 44 -0.21 5.24 9.71
CA GLY A 44 0.89 4.59 10.43
C GLY A 44 0.41 3.44 11.32
N CYS A 45 -0.69 3.64 12.08
CA CYS A 45 -1.33 2.61 12.89
C CYS A 45 -1.81 1.42 12.04
N ILE A 46 -2.51 1.68 10.93
CA ILE A 46 -2.99 0.64 10.01
C ILE A 46 -1.80 -0.17 9.48
N THR A 47 -0.77 0.49 8.95
CA THR A 47 0.42 -0.17 8.40
C THR A 47 1.24 -0.92 9.45
N SER A 48 1.14 -0.55 10.74
CA SER A 48 1.83 -1.23 11.84
C SER A 48 1.09 -2.48 12.31
N ILE A 49 -0.25 -2.47 12.28
CA ILE A 49 -1.08 -3.60 12.72
C ILE A 49 -1.14 -4.68 11.64
N LEU A 50 -1.20 -4.29 10.36
CA LEU A 50 -1.37 -5.23 9.24
C LEU A 50 -0.33 -6.37 9.20
N PRO A 51 0.97 -6.15 9.49
CA PRO A 51 1.96 -7.22 9.56
C PRO A 51 1.62 -8.35 10.53
N PHE A 52 1.08 -8.03 11.70
CA PHE A 52 0.64 -9.05 12.64
C PHE A 52 -0.56 -9.83 12.12
N ILE A 53 -1.49 -9.14 11.43
CA ILE A 53 -2.66 -9.78 10.82
C ILE A 53 -2.21 -10.74 9.72
N PHE A 54 -1.45 -10.29 8.72
CA PHE A 54 -1.06 -11.18 7.63
C PHE A 54 -0.07 -12.27 8.06
N LEU A 55 0.69 -12.07 9.14
CA LEU A 55 1.50 -13.13 9.76
C LEU A 55 0.62 -14.32 10.20
N LEU A 56 -0.56 -14.05 10.76
CA LEU A 56 -1.53 -15.08 11.16
C LEU A 56 -2.30 -15.65 9.97
N PHE A 57 -2.68 -14.83 8.99
CA PHE A 57 -3.44 -15.29 7.82
C PHE A 57 -2.62 -16.21 6.91
N LYS A 58 -1.30 -16.03 6.80
CA LYS A 58 -0.41 -16.89 5.99
C LYS A 58 -0.53 -18.39 6.30
N PRO A 59 -0.31 -18.87 7.54
CA PRO A 59 -0.44 -20.29 7.87
C PRO A 59 -1.88 -20.78 7.75
N VAL A 60 -2.88 -19.96 8.11
CA VAL A 60 -4.31 -20.32 7.99
C VAL A 60 -4.68 -20.56 6.52
N PHE A 61 -4.27 -19.66 5.62
CA PHE A 61 -4.56 -19.80 4.20
C PHE A 61 -3.74 -20.92 3.54
N GLY A 62 -2.50 -21.13 3.99
CA GLY A 62 -1.70 -22.28 3.58
C GLY A 62 -2.40 -23.60 3.91
N PHE A 63 -2.85 -23.76 5.16
CA PHE A 63 -3.64 -24.91 5.59
C PHE A 63 -4.93 -25.07 4.77
N PHE A 64 -5.64 -23.97 4.49
CA PHE A 64 -6.85 -23.99 3.66
C PHE A 64 -6.57 -24.51 2.24
N ILE A 65 -5.51 -24.03 1.59
CA ILE A 65 -5.10 -24.51 0.25
C ILE A 65 -4.73 -25.99 0.29
N ASP A 66 -3.96 -26.41 1.30
CA ASP A 66 -3.47 -27.78 1.42
C ASP A 66 -4.57 -28.77 1.82
N TYR A 67 -5.65 -28.29 2.43
CA TYR A 67 -6.86 -29.08 2.68
C TYR A 67 -7.66 -29.30 1.38
N PHE A 68 -7.82 -28.27 0.55
CA PHE A 68 -8.57 -28.33 -0.72
C PHE A 68 -7.66 -28.56 -1.95
N GLN A 69 -6.87 -29.64 -1.92
CA GLN A 69 -5.82 -29.91 -2.92
C GLN A 69 -6.32 -29.96 -4.37
N ASP A 70 -7.51 -30.52 -4.60
CA ASP A 70 -8.10 -30.63 -5.94
C ASP A 70 -8.42 -29.26 -6.56
N TYR A 71 -8.70 -28.26 -5.70
CA TYR A 71 -9.01 -26.89 -6.09
C TYR A 71 -7.85 -25.92 -5.88
N ARG A 72 -6.66 -26.41 -5.49
CA ARG A 72 -5.48 -25.59 -5.15
C ARG A 72 -5.15 -24.52 -6.18
N LYS A 73 -5.17 -24.89 -7.47
CA LYS A 73 -4.93 -23.94 -8.57
C LYS A 73 -6.01 -22.87 -8.66
N LEU A 74 -7.28 -23.26 -8.50
CA LEU A 74 -8.40 -22.34 -8.55
C LEU A 74 -8.34 -21.36 -7.37
N ILE A 75 -8.09 -21.85 -6.16
CA ILE A 75 -7.94 -21.02 -4.95
C ILE A 75 -6.80 -20.00 -5.14
N PHE A 76 -5.67 -20.43 -5.71
CA PHE A 76 -4.56 -19.53 -6.02
C PHE A 76 -4.95 -18.43 -7.02
N ILE A 77 -5.62 -18.79 -8.12
CA ILE A 77 -6.10 -17.82 -9.12
C ILE A 77 -7.12 -16.84 -8.51
N VAL A 78 -8.06 -17.33 -7.69
CA VAL A 78 -9.06 -16.51 -6.99
C VAL A 78 -8.37 -15.55 -6.00
N LEU A 79 -7.33 -16.00 -5.30
CA LEU A 79 -6.54 -15.14 -4.41
C LEU A 79 -5.87 -14.00 -5.17
N LEU A 80 -5.23 -14.28 -6.31
CA LEU A 80 -4.57 -13.26 -7.15
C LEU A 80 -5.58 -12.26 -7.72
N PHE A 81 -6.72 -12.75 -8.21
CA PHE A 81 -7.81 -11.92 -8.72
C PHE A 81 -8.37 -11.02 -7.62
N SER A 82 -8.73 -11.60 -6.48
CA SER A 82 -9.29 -10.89 -5.32
C SER A 82 -8.33 -9.80 -4.82
N THR A 83 -7.03 -10.11 -4.72
CA THR A 83 -6.00 -9.14 -4.32
C THR A 83 -5.95 -7.95 -5.28
N THR A 84 -5.91 -8.22 -6.59
CA THR A 84 -5.89 -7.17 -7.62
C THR A 84 -7.17 -6.33 -7.56
N CYS A 85 -8.33 -6.97 -7.40
CA CYS A 85 -9.62 -6.28 -7.27
C CYS A 85 -9.67 -5.36 -6.05
N PHE A 86 -9.20 -5.78 -4.87
CA PHE A 86 -9.21 -4.91 -3.68
C PHE A 86 -8.35 -3.67 -3.87
N PHE A 87 -7.21 -3.77 -4.56
CA PHE A 87 -6.39 -2.60 -4.88
C PHE A 87 -7.04 -1.70 -5.93
N VAL A 88 -7.72 -2.26 -6.94
CA VAL A 88 -8.49 -1.46 -7.92
C VAL A 88 -9.67 -0.74 -7.25
N LEU A 89 -10.34 -1.40 -6.30
CA LEU A 89 -11.45 -0.81 -5.55
C LEU A 89 -11.03 0.38 -4.69
N LEU A 90 -9.74 0.61 -4.45
CA LEU A 90 -9.27 1.83 -3.79
C LEU A 90 -9.65 3.10 -4.55
N GLU A 91 -9.78 3.04 -5.88
CA GLU A 91 -10.21 4.18 -6.70
C GLU A 91 -11.67 4.58 -6.42
N THR A 92 -12.48 3.64 -5.94
CA THR A 92 -13.89 3.90 -5.58
C THR A 92 -14.04 4.63 -4.25
N VAL A 93 -12.96 4.79 -3.48
CA VAL A 93 -12.98 5.46 -2.19
C VAL A 93 -13.27 6.96 -2.41
N PRO A 94 -14.38 7.49 -1.85
CA PRO A 94 -14.78 8.86 -2.14
C PRO A 94 -13.81 9.86 -1.51
N PHE A 95 -13.39 10.82 -2.33
CA PHE A 95 -12.51 11.90 -1.92
C PHE A 95 -13.19 12.78 -0.87
N ASN A 96 -12.54 12.98 0.28
CA ASN A 96 -13.07 13.87 1.30
C ASN A 96 -12.63 15.31 0.99
N ASN A 97 -13.45 16.06 0.27
CA ASN A 97 -13.16 17.46 -0.12
C ASN A 97 -12.87 18.39 1.07
N LYS A 98 -13.16 17.97 2.31
CA LYS A 98 -12.92 18.78 3.51
C LYS A 98 -11.43 18.92 3.85
N SER A 99 -10.55 17.98 3.47
CA SER A 99 -9.15 17.95 3.92
C SER A 99 -8.18 18.80 3.10
N HIS A 100 -8.63 19.38 1.98
CA HIS A 100 -7.74 20.16 1.13
C HIS A 100 -7.60 21.58 1.65
N LEU A 101 -6.37 21.88 2.07
CA LEU A 101 -5.86 23.21 2.36
C LEU A 101 -6.13 24.12 1.15
N SER A 102 -7.20 24.89 1.17
CA SER A 102 -7.46 25.90 0.13
C SER A 102 -6.51 27.07 0.34
N ILE A 103 -5.39 27.06 -0.37
CA ILE A 103 -4.53 28.24 -0.50
C ILE A 103 -5.21 29.17 -1.51
N GLU A 104 -6.11 30.02 -1.02
CA GLU A 104 -6.53 31.19 -1.79
C GLU A 104 -5.58 32.34 -1.48
N SER A 105 -4.74 32.70 -2.45
CA SER A 105 -3.99 33.96 -2.41
C SER A 105 -4.98 35.11 -2.57
N SER A 106 -5.44 35.68 -1.47
CA SER A 106 -6.37 36.82 -1.46
C SER A 106 -5.68 38.08 -0.96
N MET A 107 -6.06 39.24 -1.51
CA MET A 107 -5.68 40.53 -0.92
C MET A 107 -6.47 40.69 0.39
N CYS A 108 -5.77 40.74 1.54
CA CYS A 108 -6.38 40.73 2.88
C CYS A 108 -7.07 42.04 3.30
N PHE A 109 -7.66 42.81 2.37
CA PHE A 109 -8.27 44.12 2.67
C PHE A 109 -9.80 44.18 2.56
N ASN A 110 -10.48 43.10 2.19
CA ASN A 110 -11.95 43.12 2.19
C ASN A 110 -12.52 42.58 3.51
N SER A 111 -13.32 43.41 4.18
CA SER A 111 -14.14 43.03 5.34
C SER A 111 -15.02 41.80 5.07
N SER A 112 -15.33 41.52 3.81
CA SER A 112 -16.08 40.34 3.36
C SER A 112 -15.39 39.01 3.63
N LEU A 113 -14.10 38.99 4.00
CA LEU A 113 -13.37 37.76 4.36
C LEU A 113 -13.62 37.35 5.81
N CYS A 114 -13.89 38.30 6.72
CA CYS A 114 -14.33 38.01 8.09
C CYS A 114 -15.88 37.87 8.18
N GLU A 115 -16.62 38.26 7.14
CA GLU A 115 -18.10 38.30 7.14
C GLU A 115 -18.78 37.09 6.45
N ASN A 116 -18.02 36.26 5.72
CA ASN A 116 -18.54 35.00 5.19
C ASN A 116 -18.39 33.87 6.22
N GLN A 117 -19.54 33.50 6.78
CA GLN A 117 -19.75 32.28 7.54
C GLN A 117 -19.13 31.07 6.82
N VAL A 118 -18.20 30.37 7.49
CA VAL A 118 -18.03 28.90 7.60
C VAL A 118 -16.57 28.66 8.01
N LEU A 119 -16.29 28.72 9.30
CA LEU A 119 -14.98 28.35 9.84
C LEU A 119 -15.08 27.73 11.24
N ASN A 120 -16.16 26.96 11.46
CA ASN A 120 -16.33 26.19 12.70
C ASN A 120 -15.51 24.87 12.70
N ASP A 121 -15.02 24.42 11.53
CA ASP A 121 -14.31 23.13 11.37
C ASP A 121 -12.82 23.27 11.01
N HIS A 122 -12.31 24.50 10.81
CA HIS A 122 -10.92 24.75 10.39
C HIS A 122 -10.23 25.79 11.31
N SER A 123 -8.95 25.61 11.61
CA SER A 123 -8.05 26.62 12.19
C SER A 123 -7.17 27.20 11.10
N CYS A 124 -7.45 28.43 10.67
CA CYS A 124 -6.64 29.12 9.68
C CYS A 124 -5.55 29.99 10.32
N ILE A 125 -4.33 29.87 9.82
CA ILE A 125 -3.15 30.68 10.14
C ILE A 125 -2.82 31.53 8.91
N ILE A 126 -2.53 32.81 9.12
CA ILE A 126 -2.05 33.69 8.06
C ILE A 126 -0.54 33.85 8.22
N LEU A 127 0.25 33.54 7.19
CA LEU A 127 1.66 33.89 7.15
C LEU A 127 1.80 35.28 6.54
N LYS A 128 2.08 36.26 7.39
CA LYS A 128 2.66 37.54 6.98
C LYS A 128 4.18 37.35 6.98
N THR A 129 4.90 37.93 6.04
CA THR A 129 6.36 37.77 5.91
C THR A 129 7.08 37.80 7.27
N ASN A 130 7.48 36.61 7.73
CA ASN A 130 8.21 36.26 8.95
C ASN A 130 7.47 36.18 10.30
N GLU A 131 6.13 36.28 10.37
CA GLU A 131 5.37 36.01 11.60
C GLU A 131 4.06 35.24 11.33
N SER A 132 3.84 34.14 12.06
CA SER A 132 2.60 33.37 12.04
C SER A 132 1.59 34.00 13.00
N ILE A 133 0.50 34.56 12.48
CA ILE A 133 -0.53 35.22 13.30
C ILE A 133 -1.85 34.44 13.18
N PRO A 134 -2.53 34.12 14.30
CA PRO A 134 -3.88 33.54 14.27
C PRO A 134 -4.87 34.49 13.57
N LEU A 135 -5.72 33.96 12.69
CA LEU A 135 -6.66 34.76 11.87
C LEU A 135 -7.63 35.59 12.74
N GLU A 136 -7.96 35.09 13.93
CA GLU A 136 -8.80 35.76 14.94
C GLU A 136 -8.15 37.02 15.53
N GLU A 137 -6.82 37.02 15.70
CA GLU A 137 -6.05 38.15 16.20
C GLU A 137 -5.83 39.22 15.11
N LEU A 138 -5.79 38.80 13.84
CA LEU A 138 -5.72 39.72 12.69
C LEU A 138 -7.07 40.41 12.41
N CYS A 139 -8.20 39.69 12.39
CA CYS A 139 -9.54 40.31 12.21
C CYS A 139 -9.82 41.37 13.31
N ASN A 140 -9.30 41.19 14.53
CA ASN A 140 -9.43 42.19 15.61
C ASN A 140 -8.55 43.44 15.43
N ASN A 141 -7.38 43.31 14.79
CA ASN A 141 -6.43 44.41 14.61
C ASN A 141 -6.63 45.22 13.32
N LEU A 142 -7.42 44.72 12.36
CA LEU A 142 -7.70 45.38 11.07
C LEU A 142 -8.44 46.72 11.18
N ASN A 143 -9.02 47.04 12.33
CA ASN A 143 -9.68 48.33 12.57
C ASN A 143 -8.73 49.54 12.67
N LYS A 144 -7.40 49.37 12.56
CA LYS A 144 -6.43 50.44 12.91
C LYS A 144 -5.35 50.83 11.91
N THR A 145 -5.06 50.12 10.81
CA THR A 145 -3.98 50.57 9.88
C THR A 145 -4.17 50.16 8.41
N THR A 146 -4.01 51.14 7.52
CA THR A 146 -4.06 51.03 6.05
C THR A 146 -2.64 50.90 5.47
N THR A 147 -2.18 49.66 5.25
CA THR A 147 -1.02 49.38 4.38
C THR A 147 -1.21 48.07 3.61
N LEU A 148 -1.16 48.14 2.28
CA LEU A 148 -1.35 47.03 1.33
C LEU A 148 -0.28 45.93 1.53
N SER A 149 -0.68 44.72 1.96
CA SER A 149 0.21 43.55 1.98
C SER A 149 -0.50 42.29 1.50
N VAL A 150 0.17 41.48 0.68
CA VAL A 150 -0.26 40.14 0.28
C VAL A 150 0.02 39.18 1.43
N CYS A 151 -0.95 38.35 1.82
CA CYS A 151 -0.74 37.30 2.82
C CYS A 151 -1.20 35.94 2.28
N ASN A 152 -0.56 34.88 2.74
CA ASN A 152 -0.95 33.50 2.44
C ASN A 152 -1.75 32.94 3.61
N ILE A 153 -2.94 32.38 3.32
CA ILE A 153 -3.82 31.76 4.31
C ILE A 153 -3.62 30.23 4.29
N TYR A 154 -3.41 29.64 5.46
CA TYR A 154 -3.24 28.20 5.67
C TYR A 154 -4.34 27.71 6.60
N CYS A 155 -5.26 26.88 6.12
CA CYS A 155 -6.38 26.39 6.93
C CYS A 155 -6.23 24.91 7.28
N GLU A 156 -5.86 24.60 8.52
CA GLU A 156 -5.87 23.23 9.05
C GLU A 156 -7.26 22.83 9.55
N LEU A 157 -7.64 21.56 9.47
CA LEU A 157 -8.90 21.06 10.05
C LEU A 157 -8.78 20.96 11.58
N LYS A 158 -9.70 21.61 12.30
CA LYS A 158 -9.69 21.69 13.78
C LYS A 158 -10.28 20.43 14.45
N ASN A 159 -10.93 19.53 13.69
CA ASN A 159 -11.65 18.37 14.23
C ASN A 159 -11.19 17.03 13.61
N THR A 160 -10.14 16.44 14.18
CA THR A 160 -9.64 15.09 13.83
C THR A 160 -10.62 13.97 14.19
N ASP A 161 -11.50 14.18 15.15
CA ASP A 161 -12.37 13.13 15.69
C ASP A 161 -13.48 12.70 14.73
N SER A 162 -13.94 13.61 13.85
CA SER A 162 -14.95 13.29 12.83
C SER A 162 -14.38 12.47 11.65
N LEU A 163 -13.06 12.43 11.50
CA LEU A 163 -12.40 11.83 10.34
C LEU A 163 -12.40 10.29 10.43
N TYR A 164 -12.31 9.74 11.65
CA TYR A 164 -12.41 8.30 11.92
C TYR A 164 -13.83 7.75 11.76
N TYR A 165 -14.86 8.61 11.76
CA TYR A 165 -16.25 8.22 11.51
C TYR A 165 -16.67 8.37 10.04
N SER A 166 -15.80 8.92 9.18
CA SER A 166 -16.08 9.05 7.75
C SER A 166 -16.09 7.69 7.07
N GLY A 167 -17.04 7.48 6.15
CA GLY A 167 -17.07 6.29 5.30
C GLY A 167 -15.79 6.12 4.47
N THR A 168 -15.17 7.23 4.06
CA THR A 168 -13.88 7.25 3.34
C THR A 168 -12.79 6.49 4.11
N PHE A 169 -12.67 6.72 5.42
CA PHE A 169 -11.65 6.09 6.26
C PHE A 169 -11.83 4.58 6.34
N TRP A 170 -13.05 4.11 6.65
CA TRP A 170 -13.31 2.67 6.81
C TRP A 170 -13.27 1.91 5.48
N THR A 171 -13.76 2.51 4.38
CA THR A 171 -13.67 1.88 3.05
C THR A 171 -12.22 1.79 2.59
N PHE A 172 -11.41 2.86 2.75
CA PHE A 172 -9.97 2.82 2.49
C PHE A 172 -9.29 1.74 3.34
N THR A 173 -9.51 1.76 4.66
CA THR A 173 -8.92 0.79 5.60
C THR A 173 -9.27 -0.64 5.21
N LEU A 174 -10.53 -0.91 4.86
CA LEU A 174 -10.99 -2.25 4.47
C LEU A 174 -10.28 -2.74 3.21
N PHE A 175 -10.32 -1.97 2.12
CA PHE A 175 -9.71 -2.38 0.84
C PHE A 175 -8.19 -2.44 0.91
N MET A 176 -7.55 -1.48 1.58
CA MET A 176 -6.11 -1.52 1.85
C MET A 176 -5.71 -2.76 2.64
N SER A 177 -6.47 -3.09 3.69
CA SER A 177 -6.19 -4.25 4.55
C SER A 177 -6.36 -5.54 3.77
N LEU A 178 -7.48 -5.71 3.06
CA LEU A 178 -7.76 -6.92 2.27
C LEU A 178 -6.75 -7.10 1.13
N GLY A 179 -6.40 -6.03 0.42
CA GLY A 179 -5.36 -6.04 -0.61
C GLY A 179 -3.99 -6.40 -0.03
N SER A 180 -3.61 -5.80 1.11
CA SER A 180 -2.32 -6.06 1.77
C SER A 180 -2.20 -7.49 2.31
N ILE A 181 -3.28 -8.02 2.90
CA ILE A 181 -3.34 -9.41 3.34
C ILE A 181 -3.24 -10.33 2.13
N GLY A 182 -4.04 -10.08 1.09
CA GLY A 182 -4.03 -10.85 -0.15
C GLY A 182 -2.65 -10.89 -0.80
N TYR A 183 -1.97 -9.75 -0.94
CA TYR A 183 -0.62 -9.64 -1.48
C TYR A 183 0.40 -10.47 -0.69
N ASN A 184 0.36 -10.36 0.64
CA ASN A 184 1.28 -11.08 1.51
C ASN A 184 1.06 -12.60 1.48
N VAL A 185 -0.20 -13.03 1.50
CA VAL A 185 -0.57 -14.45 1.39
C VAL A 185 -0.20 -14.98 0.00
N ALA A 186 -0.51 -14.24 -1.06
CA ALA A 186 -0.19 -14.61 -2.43
C ALA A 186 1.32 -14.80 -2.62
N ASN A 187 2.15 -13.91 -2.08
CA ASN A 187 3.60 -14.07 -2.10
C ASN A 187 4.06 -15.38 -1.46
N SER A 188 3.59 -15.69 -0.25
CA SER A 188 3.98 -16.92 0.46
C SER A 188 3.48 -18.19 -0.26
N VAL A 189 2.26 -18.17 -0.80
CA VAL A 189 1.72 -19.29 -1.58
C VAL A 189 2.48 -19.47 -2.90
N SER A 190 2.86 -18.37 -3.56
CA SER A 190 3.68 -18.40 -4.79
C SER A 190 5.03 -19.05 -4.54
N ASP A 191 5.66 -18.74 -3.41
CA ASP A 191 6.94 -19.34 -3.01
C ASP A 191 6.77 -20.85 -2.71
N ALA A 192 5.72 -21.24 -2.00
CA ALA A 192 5.41 -22.65 -1.77
C ALA A 192 5.18 -23.42 -3.09
N ILE A 193 4.38 -22.86 -4.00
CA ILE A 193 4.15 -23.43 -5.34
C ILE A 193 5.46 -23.53 -6.13
N CYS A 194 6.34 -22.52 -6.03
CA CYS A 194 7.64 -22.52 -6.69
C CYS A 194 8.51 -23.67 -6.18
N PHE A 195 8.60 -23.86 -4.86
CA PHE A 195 9.31 -25.00 -4.27
C PHE A 195 8.74 -26.34 -4.72
N ASP A 196 7.41 -26.49 -4.76
CA ASP A 196 6.77 -27.72 -5.25
C ASP A 196 7.12 -28.00 -6.73
N MET A 197 7.11 -26.96 -7.57
CA MET A 197 7.49 -27.10 -8.99
C MET A 197 8.98 -27.43 -9.16
N LEU A 198 9.83 -26.84 -8.32
CA LEU A 198 11.27 -27.12 -8.29
C LEU A 198 11.59 -28.51 -7.76
N GLY A 199 10.74 -29.07 -6.88
CA GLY A 199 10.83 -30.41 -6.29
C GLY A 199 12.17 -30.72 -5.64
N ASP A 200 12.40 -32.00 -5.32
CA ASP A 200 13.61 -32.43 -4.61
C ASP A 200 14.88 -32.17 -5.43
N GLY A 201 15.85 -31.50 -4.81
CA GLY A 201 17.11 -31.08 -5.43
C GLY A 201 17.03 -29.79 -6.25
N GLY A 202 15.84 -29.19 -6.38
CA GLY A 202 15.63 -27.93 -7.12
C GLY A 202 15.79 -26.66 -6.29
N GLN A 203 15.97 -26.77 -4.97
CA GLN A 203 16.03 -25.65 -4.02
C GLN A 203 17.08 -24.57 -4.38
N PRO A 204 18.30 -24.91 -4.87
CA PRO A 204 19.28 -23.90 -5.27
C PRO A 204 18.83 -22.98 -6.41
N TYR A 205 17.85 -23.40 -7.22
CA TYR A 205 17.32 -22.63 -8.35
C TYR A 205 16.14 -21.73 -7.98
N TYR A 206 15.71 -21.71 -6.71
CA TYR A 206 14.63 -20.85 -6.22
C TYR A 206 14.92 -19.37 -6.47
N GLY A 207 16.12 -18.91 -6.13
CA GLY A 207 16.53 -17.52 -6.32
C GLY A 207 16.44 -17.08 -7.80
N GLN A 208 16.71 -17.99 -8.74
CA GLN A 208 16.60 -17.72 -10.19
C GLN A 208 15.15 -17.55 -10.66
N GLN A 209 14.17 -18.05 -9.91
CA GLN A 209 12.75 -17.80 -10.18
C GLN A 209 12.31 -16.50 -9.51
N ARG A 210 12.62 -16.35 -8.21
CA ARG A 210 12.17 -15.22 -7.38
C ARG A 210 12.75 -13.88 -7.83
N VAL A 211 13.96 -13.84 -8.41
CA VAL A 211 14.59 -12.61 -8.91
C VAL A 211 13.74 -11.86 -9.94
N TRP A 212 12.93 -12.58 -10.73
CA TRP A 212 12.02 -11.96 -11.69
C TRP A 212 10.92 -11.16 -11.00
N GLY A 213 10.54 -11.53 -9.78
CA GLY A 213 9.63 -10.75 -8.95
C GLY A 213 10.25 -9.44 -8.45
N SER A 214 11.51 -9.47 -8.00
CA SER A 214 12.23 -8.24 -7.60
C SER A 214 12.41 -7.29 -8.79
N ALA A 215 12.77 -7.82 -9.96
CA ALA A 215 12.87 -7.04 -11.19
C ALA A 215 11.51 -6.43 -11.59
N GLY A 216 10.44 -7.24 -11.53
CA GLY A 216 9.08 -6.78 -11.81
C GLY A 216 8.64 -5.65 -10.88
N PHE A 217 8.85 -5.80 -9.57
CA PHE A 217 8.50 -4.76 -8.59
C PHE A 217 9.22 -3.44 -8.86
N GLY A 218 10.54 -3.48 -9.11
CA GLY A 218 11.32 -2.28 -9.41
C GLY A 218 10.85 -1.57 -10.68
N ILE A 219 10.58 -2.33 -11.74
CA ILE A 219 10.03 -1.80 -13.00
C ILE A 219 8.63 -1.23 -12.79
N GLY A 220 7.77 -1.94 -12.07
CA GLY A 220 6.41 -1.50 -11.75
C GLY A 220 6.39 -0.21 -10.93
N ALA A 221 7.22 -0.10 -9.90
CA ALA A 221 7.35 1.11 -9.10
C ALA A 221 7.82 2.31 -9.93
N PHE A 222 8.83 2.12 -10.78
CA PHE A 222 9.30 3.17 -11.68
C PHE A 222 8.22 3.59 -12.69
N LEU A 223 7.57 2.63 -13.35
CA LEU A 223 6.50 2.90 -14.31
C LEU A 223 5.30 3.58 -13.66
N GLY A 224 4.87 3.11 -12.49
CA GLY A 224 3.78 3.69 -11.72
C GLY A 224 4.04 5.17 -11.43
N GLY A 225 5.22 5.50 -10.92
CA GLY A 225 5.60 6.88 -10.61
C GLY A 225 5.66 7.76 -11.84
N PHE A 226 6.32 7.29 -12.91
CA PHE A 226 6.40 8.01 -14.17
C PHE A 226 5.02 8.29 -14.78
N LEU A 227 4.10 7.32 -14.73
CA LEU A 227 2.75 7.46 -15.26
C LEU A 227 1.94 8.46 -14.46
N VAL A 228 2.00 8.39 -13.12
CA VAL A 228 1.31 9.32 -12.23
C VAL A 228 1.79 10.75 -12.46
N ASP A 229 3.10 10.97 -12.53
CA ASP A 229 3.67 12.31 -12.73
C ASP A 229 3.34 12.88 -14.11
N LYS A 230 3.38 12.04 -15.16
CA LYS A 230 3.06 12.47 -16.54
C LYS A 230 1.56 12.73 -16.73
N TRP A 231 0.69 11.95 -16.10
CA TRP A 231 -0.75 12.13 -16.23
C TRP A 231 -1.25 13.30 -15.39
N SER A 232 -0.60 13.56 -14.25
CA SER A 232 -0.97 14.60 -13.31
C SER A 232 -0.21 15.91 -13.51
N SER A 233 0.46 16.10 -14.65
CA SER A 233 1.34 17.26 -14.87
C SER A 233 0.61 18.61 -14.75
N ASP A 234 -0.67 18.63 -15.11
CA ASP A 234 -1.52 19.83 -15.09
C ASP A 234 -2.45 19.89 -13.86
N LEU A 235 -2.38 18.91 -12.95
CA LEU A 235 -3.27 18.78 -11.79
C LEU A 235 -2.55 19.17 -10.50
N SER A 236 -3.23 19.91 -9.62
CA SER A 236 -2.73 20.26 -8.28
C SER A 236 -2.70 19.06 -7.32
N ILE A 237 -3.51 18.03 -7.61
CA ILE A 237 -3.58 16.78 -6.86
C ILE A 237 -3.17 15.65 -7.82
N LYS A 238 -2.23 14.81 -7.41
CA LYS A 238 -1.78 13.69 -8.23
C LYS A 238 -2.90 12.66 -8.39
N ASP A 239 -3.19 12.30 -9.63
CA ASP A 239 -4.11 11.25 -10.02
C ASP A 239 -3.38 9.91 -10.13
N TYR A 240 -3.78 8.93 -9.32
CA TYR A 240 -3.20 7.59 -9.28
C TYR A 240 -3.91 6.57 -10.19
N THR A 241 -5.02 6.93 -10.83
CA THR A 241 -5.78 6.07 -11.74
C THR A 241 -4.90 5.41 -12.82
N PRO A 242 -3.93 6.09 -13.47
CA PRO A 242 -3.06 5.46 -14.46
C PRO A 242 -2.26 4.28 -13.89
N ALA A 243 -1.72 4.41 -12.67
CA ALA A 243 -0.97 3.34 -12.03
C ALA A 243 -1.87 2.14 -11.68
N ILE A 244 -3.10 2.41 -11.24
CA ILE A 244 -4.11 1.37 -10.94
C ILE A 244 -4.53 0.62 -12.21
N ILE A 245 -4.77 1.33 -13.32
CA ILE A 245 -5.09 0.71 -14.61
C ILE A 245 -3.96 -0.21 -15.06
N PHE A 246 -2.71 0.24 -14.97
CA PHE A 246 -1.56 -0.58 -15.34
C PHE A 246 -1.42 -1.81 -14.44
N ALA A 247 -1.65 -1.66 -13.15
CA ALA A 247 -1.67 -2.79 -12.24
C ALA A 247 -2.78 -3.80 -12.55
N ALA A 248 -3.98 -3.32 -12.93
CA ALA A 248 -5.07 -4.18 -13.37
C ALA A 248 -4.71 -4.95 -14.66
N VAL A 249 -4.06 -4.27 -15.62
CA VAL A 249 -3.56 -4.90 -16.86
C VAL A 249 -2.52 -5.98 -16.53
N PHE A 250 -1.52 -5.68 -15.72
CA PHE A 250 -0.50 -6.66 -15.32
C PHE A 250 -1.08 -7.81 -14.50
N GLY A 251 -2.03 -7.54 -13.61
CA GLY A 251 -2.76 -8.57 -12.88
C GLY A 251 -3.58 -9.47 -13.81
N ALA A 252 -4.24 -8.92 -14.82
CA ALA A 252 -4.97 -9.71 -15.82
C ALA A 252 -4.03 -10.61 -16.65
N VAL A 253 -2.87 -10.08 -17.06
CA VAL A 253 -1.83 -10.86 -17.74
C VAL A 253 -1.29 -11.98 -16.84
N ASP A 254 -1.07 -11.68 -15.56
CA ASP A 254 -0.63 -12.67 -14.57
C ASP A 254 -1.65 -13.82 -14.43
N LEU A 255 -2.95 -13.51 -14.32
CA LEU A 255 -4.01 -14.52 -14.26
C LEU A 255 -4.02 -15.42 -15.50
N ILE A 256 -3.78 -14.87 -16.69
CA ILE A 256 -3.62 -15.65 -17.92
C ILE A 256 -2.38 -16.54 -17.84
N CYS A 257 -1.26 -16.06 -17.32
CA CYS A 257 -0.06 -16.87 -17.09
C CYS A 257 -0.31 -18.00 -16.09
N CYS A 258 -0.97 -17.73 -14.97
CA CYS A 258 -1.34 -18.71 -13.95
C CYS A 258 -2.34 -19.75 -14.46
N SER A 259 -3.19 -19.40 -15.42
CA SER A 259 -4.06 -20.38 -16.09
C SER A 259 -3.27 -21.47 -16.83
N LYS A 260 -2.05 -21.18 -17.28
CA LYS A 260 -1.14 -22.15 -17.93
C LYS A 260 -0.23 -22.88 -16.94
N LEU A 261 -0.23 -22.47 -15.67
CA LEU A 261 0.55 -23.11 -14.60
C LEU A 261 -0.01 -24.51 -14.32
N LYS A 262 0.89 -25.50 -14.24
CA LYS A 262 0.57 -26.88 -13.85
C LYS A 262 1.12 -27.12 -12.46
N LEU A 263 0.24 -27.16 -11.47
CA LEU A 263 0.61 -27.43 -10.10
C LEU A 263 0.80 -28.95 -9.91
N PRO A 264 1.92 -29.39 -9.30
CA PRO A 264 2.06 -30.78 -8.91
C PRO A 264 1.05 -31.12 -7.82
N LYS A 265 0.61 -32.38 -7.78
CA LYS A 265 -0.17 -32.91 -6.66
C LYS A 265 0.75 -33.01 -5.45
N VAL A 266 0.32 -32.44 -4.32
CA VAL A 266 1.05 -32.51 -3.05
C VAL A 266 0.45 -33.64 -2.23
N ASN A 267 1.29 -34.41 -1.53
CA ASN A 267 0.79 -35.48 -0.67
C ASN A 267 0.06 -34.90 0.54
N LYS A 268 -1.08 -35.48 0.91
CA LYS A 268 -1.81 -35.10 2.11
C LYS A 268 -1.06 -35.61 3.35
N SER A 269 -0.83 -34.74 4.33
CA SER A 269 -0.38 -35.16 5.66
C SER A 269 -1.58 -35.18 6.61
N ASP A 270 -1.68 -36.22 7.44
CA ASP A 270 -2.84 -36.42 8.32
C ASP A 270 -2.83 -35.45 9.51
N ASN A 271 -1.68 -34.86 9.87
CA ASN A 271 -1.50 -34.00 11.04
C ASN A 271 -0.51 -32.83 10.79
N ILE A 272 -0.83 -31.96 9.82
CA ILE A 272 0.00 -30.79 9.42
C ILE A 272 0.46 -29.96 10.63
N LEU A 273 -0.45 -29.61 11.55
CA LEU A 273 -0.11 -28.76 12.71
C LEU A 273 0.91 -29.42 13.65
N LYS A 274 0.81 -30.75 13.85
CA LYS A 274 1.75 -31.49 14.71
C LYS A 274 3.13 -31.55 14.07
N GLU A 275 3.21 -31.73 12.76
CA GLU A 275 4.46 -31.76 11.99
C GLU A 275 5.15 -30.40 11.99
N VAL A 276 4.39 -29.32 11.76
CA VAL A 276 4.91 -27.95 11.82
C VAL A 276 5.39 -27.61 13.24
N LEU A 277 4.63 -27.96 14.28
CA LEU A 277 5.04 -27.73 15.66
C LEU A 277 6.31 -28.51 16.02
N ALA A 278 6.41 -29.77 15.59
CA ALA A 278 7.61 -30.58 15.79
C ALA A 278 8.84 -30.01 15.06
N LEU A 279 8.66 -29.31 13.93
CA LEU A 279 9.73 -28.61 13.23
C LEU A 279 10.15 -27.33 13.97
N ILE A 280 9.21 -26.52 14.45
CA ILE A 280 9.50 -25.25 15.14
C ILE A 280 10.30 -25.48 16.44
N ILE A 281 10.07 -26.62 17.12
CA ILE A 281 10.79 -27.00 18.35
C ILE A 281 12.27 -27.33 18.10
N LYS A 282 12.68 -27.59 16.85
CA LYS A 282 14.10 -27.87 16.56
C LYS A 282 14.95 -26.61 16.80
N PRO A 283 16.04 -26.69 17.60
CA PRO A 283 16.79 -25.53 18.04
C PRO A 283 17.35 -24.69 16.88
N HIS A 284 17.86 -25.34 15.83
CA HIS A 284 18.35 -24.64 14.63
C HIS A 284 17.26 -23.83 13.92
N ILE A 285 16.03 -24.33 13.87
CA ILE A 285 14.89 -23.63 13.24
C ILE A 285 14.45 -22.49 14.14
N THR A 286 14.36 -22.71 15.46
CA THR A 286 14.01 -21.64 16.40
C THR A 286 15.01 -20.49 16.37
N THR A 287 16.32 -20.77 16.37
CA THR A 287 17.36 -19.73 16.27
C THR A 287 17.25 -18.96 14.96
N PHE A 288 17.03 -19.65 13.84
CA PHE A 288 16.80 -19.01 12.55
C PHE A 288 15.55 -18.11 12.56
N LEU A 289 14.43 -18.57 13.13
CA LEU A 289 13.20 -17.80 13.24
C LEU A 289 13.39 -16.54 14.10
N CYS A 290 14.07 -16.64 15.24
CA CYS A 290 14.39 -15.47 16.06
C CYS A 290 15.22 -14.44 15.27
N PHE A 291 16.24 -14.88 14.53
CA PHE A 291 17.04 -13.98 13.70
C PHE A 291 16.21 -13.33 12.60
N ALA A 292 15.36 -14.11 11.92
CA ALA A 292 14.47 -13.60 10.87
C ALA A 292 13.48 -12.56 11.40
N VAL A 293 12.95 -12.74 12.61
CA VAL A 293 12.10 -11.74 13.28
C VAL A 293 12.88 -10.45 13.53
N CYS A 294 14.09 -10.52 14.08
CA CYS A 294 14.93 -9.35 14.31
C CYS A 294 15.24 -8.57 13.02
N VAL A 295 15.64 -9.27 11.96
CA VAL A 295 15.90 -8.64 10.65
C VAL A 295 14.62 -8.04 10.08
N GLY A 296 13.48 -8.72 10.22
CA GLY A 296 12.18 -8.23 9.77
C GLY A 296 11.76 -6.93 10.46
N PHE A 297 12.05 -6.78 11.76
CA PHE A 297 11.82 -5.52 12.48
C PHE A 297 12.65 -4.36 11.91
N CYS A 298 13.94 -4.59 11.64
CA CYS A 298 14.82 -3.58 11.05
C CYS A 298 14.37 -3.19 9.64
N ASP A 299 14.03 -4.17 8.80
CA ASP A 299 13.56 -3.96 7.43
C ASP A 299 12.23 -3.18 7.40
N SER A 300 11.30 -3.55 8.27
CA SER A 300 10.00 -2.86 8.39
C SER A 300 10.16 -1.39 8.76
N PHE A 301 11.10 -1.07 9.66
CA PHE A 301 11.37 0.32 10.03
C PHE A 301 11.85 1.14 8.82
N ILE A 302 12.76 0.59 8.01
CA ILE A 302 13.24 1.25 6.79
C ILE A 302 12.10 1.42 5.80
N MET A 303 11.34 0.36 5.51
CA MET A 303 10.29 0.40 4.48
C MET A 303 9.16 1.38 4.80
N VAL A 304 8.75 1.50 6.07
CA VAL A 304 7.66 2.40 6.48
C VAL A 304 8.12 3.85 6.57
N TYR A 305 9.27 4.11 7.19
CA TYR A 305 9.71 5.48 7.48
C TYR A 305 10.54 6.12 6.36
N LEU A 306 11.10 5.37 5.41
CA LEU A 306 11.94 5.93 4.34
C LEU A 306 11.18 6.92 3.46
N LEU A 307 10.03 6.53 2.89
CA LEU A 307 9.25 7.41 2.03
C LEU A 307 8.65 8.58 2.80
N TRP A 308 8.34 8.36 4.07
CA TRP A 308 7.83 9.38 4.97
C TRP A 308 8.90 10.45 5.27
N TYR A 309 10.11 10.01 5.60
CA TYR A 309 11.28 10.88 5.79
C TYR A 309 11.58 11.72 4.55
N VAL A 310 11.56 11.10 3.36
CA VAL A 310 11.76 11.80 2.08
C VAL A 310 10.66 12.83 1.83
N SER A 311 9.40 12.50 2.12
CA SER A 311 8.29 13.44 1.96
C SER A 311 8.38 14.64 2.90
N PHE A 312 8.91 14.47 4.11
CA PHE A 312 9.07 15.59 5.04
C PHE A 312 10.19 16.55 4.61
N TYR A 313 11.29 16.01 4.05
CA TYR A 313 12.44 16.80 3.60
C TYR A 313 12.24 17.51 2.27
N LEU A 314 11.30 17.10 1.42
CA LEU A 314 11.01 17.79 0.15
C LEU A 314 10.08 19.00 0.31
N TYR A 315 9.45 19.16 1.48
CA TYR A 315 8.54 20.27 1.78
C TYR A 315 9.15 21.32 2.74
N PHE A 316 10.41 21.14 3.16
CA PHE A 316 11.24 22.13 3.87
C PHE A 316 12.47 22.48 3.04
#